data_AF-A0A1Z5JBK1-F1
#
_entry.id   AF-A0A1Z5JBK1-F1
#
_cell.length_a   1.000
_cell.length_b   1.000
_cell.length_c   1.000
_cell.angle_alpha   90.00
_cell.angle_beta   90.00
_cell.angle_gamma   90.00
#
_symmetry.space_group_name_H-M   'P 1'
#
loop_
_entity.id
_entity.type
_entity.pdbx_description
1 polymer ?
#
loop_
_entity_poly.entity_id
_entity_poly.type
_entity_poly.pdbx_seq_one_letter_code
_entity_poly.pdbx_strand_id
1 'polypeptide(L)'
;MSVSESAASRPGLVAPIHSDHIEAVKEQVSSLTGNVKFRDIVKIFVDDNEVAELSTEQVSRVREMHEKIKEGFYMNFNYNVLLLVASVLAGLGLVSNSNATILASMLVSPIMGPVIGLAYGTTIRDWAMVKRAMVVEFASLVICIVMGALIGLVTGPTSLSDDWPTPEMESRGDVINLYVACPVAFFSGLGVAVSLLDDNTSSLVGVAISASLLPPAVNTGIIWVAYIFTRHSDVLVLTEEEAEIRNNIPGYGEVYDYDDYRQMGRISIGITVANIILIWISSMLMFRMKEVLPIEKKVRS
;
A
#
# COMPACT_ATOMS: atom_id res chain seq x y z
N MET A 1 -75.27 27.78 10.67
CA MET A 1 -74.68 26.76 11.55
C MET A 1 -74.37 25.55 10.67
N SER A 2 -73.12 25.46 10.21
CA SER A 2 -72.06 24.54 10.69
C SER A 2 -72.08 23.21 9.92
N VAL A 3 -71.16 22.96 8.96
CA VAL A 3 -69.84 22.25 9.08
C VAL A 3 -70.05 20.77 9.47
N SER A 4 -69.58 19.70 8.80
CA SER A 4 -68.25 19.33 8.24
C SER A 4 -68.40 18.31 7.08
N GLU A 5 -67.68 18.40 5.95
CA GLU A 5 -66.31 17.89 5.67
C GLU A 5 -66.15 16.34 5.56
N SER A 6 -65.89 15.84 4.35
CA SER A 6 -64.87 14.80 4.02
C SER A 6 -64.98 14.38 2.54
N ALA A 7 -64.00 14.76 1.71
CA ALA A 7 -63.62 14.01 0.51
C ALA A 7 -62.27 14.53 -0.03
N ALA A 8 -61.30 13.63 -0.06
CA ALA A 8 -59.96 13.80 -0.62
C ALA A 8 -59.95 13.92 -2.16
N SER A 9 -58.90 14.56 -2.72
CA SER A 9 -58.12 14.09 -3.89
C SER A 9 -57.58 15.22 -4.81
N ARG A 10 -56.25 15.42 -4.71
CA ARG A 10 -55.25 15.79 -5.76
C ARG A 10 -55.14 17.25 -6.26
N PRO A 11 -53.92 17.85 -6.20
CA PRO A 11 -53.61 19.14 -6.80
C PRO A 11 -53.15 19.06 -8.27
N GLY A 12 -53.58 20.03 -9.07
CA GLY A 12 -52.70 20.77 -9.99
C GLY A 12 -52.49 20.23 -11.41
N LEU A 13 -53.44 20.50 -12.30
CA LEU A 13 -53.34 20.36 -13.75
C LEU A 13 -52.33 21.39 -14.32
N VAL A 14 -51.33 20.92 -15.09
CA VAL A 14 -50.39 21.77 -15.85
C VAL A 14 -51.06 22.27 -17.14
N ALA A 15 -50.85 23.55 -17.48
CA ALA A 15 -51.45 24.22 -18.64
C ALA A 15 -50.99 23.62 -19.99
N PRO A 16 -51.84 23.60 -21.04
CA PRO A 16 -51.48 23.02 -22.32
C PRO A 16 -50.54 23.96 -23.12
N ILE A 17 -49.44 23.39 -23.62
CA ILE A 17 -48.47 24.05 -24.49
C ILE A 17 -49.14 24.34 -25.84
N HIS A 18 -48.97 25.57 -26.34
CA HIS A 18 -49.58 26.10 -27.57
C HIS A 18 -49.24 25.23 -28.80
N SER A 19 -50.27 24.91 -29.60
CA SER A 19 -50.26 24.00 -30.76
C SER A 19 -49.24 24.35 -31.84
N ASP A 20 -48.87 25.63 -31.94
CA ASP A 20 -48.13 26.17 -33.07
C ASP A 20 -46.64 25.79 -33.00
N HIS A 21 -46.11 25.55 -31.80
CA HIS A 21 -44.75 25.04 -31.60
C HIS A 21 -44.61 23.56 -31.94
N ILE A 22 -45.69 22.79 -31.85
CA ILE A 22 -45.69 21.35 -32.13
C ILE A 22 -45.71 21.09 -33.63
N GLU A 23 -46.39 21.93 -34.42
CA GLU A 23 -46.40 21.82 -35.88
C GLU A 23 -45.05 22.18 -36.51
N ALA A 24 -44.40 23.27 -36.05
CA ALA A 24 -43.08 23.66 -36.53
C ALA A 24 -42.00 22.60 -36.25
N VAL A 25 -42.07 21.94 -35.08
CA VAL A 25 -41.16 20.85 -34.71
C VAL A 25 -41.50 19.56 -35.47
N LYS A 26 -42.78 19.26 -35.73
CA LYS A 26 -43.19 18.10 -36.55
C LYS A 26 -42.68 18.20 -37.99
N GLU A 27 -42.75 19.38 -38.59
CA GLU A 27 -42.32 19.59 -39.98
C GLU A 27 -40.80 19.44 -40.10
N GLN A 28 -40.03 20.00 -39.15
CA GLN A 28 -38.57 19.83 -39.07
C GLN A 28 -38.15 18.37 -38.79
N VAL A 29 -38.84 17.67 -37.89
CA VAL A 29 -38.51 16.26 -37.54
C VAL A 29 -38.90 15.29 -38.66
N SER A 30 -39.99 15.54 -39.41
CA SER A 30 -40.41 14.70 -40.53
C SER A 30 -39.40 14.71 -41.69
N SER A 31 -38.67 15.82 -41.86
CA SER A 31 -37.67 15.97 -42.92
C SER A 31 -36.33 15.28 -42.62
N LEU A 32 -36.05 14.94 -41.36
CA LEU A 32 -34.73 14.49 -40.90
C LEU A 32 -34.68 13.05 -40.41
N THR A 33 -35.81 12.37 -40.23
CA THR A 33 -35.82 11.01 -39.66
C THR A 33 -36.79 10.08 -40.39
N GLY A 34 -36.23 9.32 -41.34
CA GLY A 34 -36.85 8.08 -41.77
C GLY A 34 -36.86 7.08 -40.61
N ASN A 35 -38.05 6.57 -40.29
CA ASN A 35 -38.31 5.40 -39.45
C ASN A 35 -37.71 5.38 -38.03
N VAL A 36 -38.16 6.27 -37.14
CA VAL A 36 -38.06 6.01 -35.69
C VAL A 36 -39.46 5.98 -35.08
N LYS A 37 -39.81 4.85 -34.43
CA LYS A 37 -41.13 4.64 -33.84
C LYS A 37 -41.25 5.47 -32.55
N PHE A 38 -42.36 6.19 -32.40
CA PHE A 38 -42.72 7.04 -31.25
C PHE A 38 -42.58 6.35 -29.87
N ARG A 39 -42.64 5.01 -29.83
CA ARG A 39 -42.43 4.20 -28.61
C ARG A 39 -41.00 4.25 -28.06
N ASP A 40 -40.00 4.52 -28.89
CA ASP A 40 -38.60 4.57 -28.45
C ASP A 40 -38.25 5.94 -27.84
N ILE A 41 -38.94 7.00 -28.28
CA ILE A 41 -38.81 8.35 -27.69
C ILE A 41 -39.48 8.40 -26.30
N VAL A 42 -40.59 7.68 -26.12
CA VAL A 42 -41.24 7.59 -24.79
C VAL A 42 -40.37 6.81 -23.80
N LYS A 43 -39.57 5.83 -24.23
CA LYS A 43 -38.61 5.14 -23.36
C LYS A 43 -37.46 6.02 -22.86
N ILE A 44 -37.14 7.10 -23.57
CA ILE A 44 -36.16 8.12 -23.12
C ILE A 44 -36.76 9.02 -22.03
N PHE A 45 -38.09 9.10 -21.93
CA PHE A 45 -38.82 9.86 -20.90
C PHE A 45 -39.33 9.01 -19.74
N VAL A 46 -39.12 7.68 -19.76
CA VAL A 46 -39.45 6.80 -18.64
C VAL A 46 -38.22 6.68 -17.73
N ASP A 47 -38.16 7.61 -16.78
CA ASP A 47 -37.57 7.50 -15.44
C ASP A 47 -36.17 6.87 -15.34
N ASP A 48 -35.15 7.67 -15.68
CA ASP A 48 -33.73 7.36 -15.49
C ASP A 48 -33.17 7.83 -14.13
N ASN A 49 -34.00 8.27 -13.18
CA ASN A 49 -33.48 8.78 -11.90
C ASN A 49 -32.82 7.67 -11.06
N GLU A 50 -33.34 6.44 -11.09
CA GLU A 50 -32.76 5.32 -10.32
C GLU A 50 -31.47 4.75 -10.96
N VAL A 51 -31.41 4.71 -12.30
CA VAL A 51 -30.22 4.23 -13.05
C VAL A 51 -29.12 5.28 -13.08
N ALA A 52 -29.48 6.57 -13.16
CA ALA A 52 -28.54 7.68 -13.02
C ALA A 52 -28.03 7.82 -11.58
N GLU A 53 -28.88 7.68 -10.55
CA GLU A 53 -28.44 7.69 -9.15
C GLU A 53 -27.51 6.52 -8.82
N LEU A 54 -27.83 5.30 -9.27
CA LEU A 54 -26.95 4.12 -9.14
C LEU A 54 -25.61 4.34 -9.86
N SER A 55 -25.60 4.94 -11.05
CA SER A 55 -24.35 5.25 -11.77
C SER A 55 -23.53 6.32 -11.06
N THR A 56 -24.17 7.38 -10.55
CA THR A 56 -23.49 8.51 -9.90
C THR A 56 -22.88 8.09 -8.57
N GLU A 57 -23.56 7.25 -7.79
CA GLU A 57 -23.03 6.72 -6.53
C GLU A 57 -21.82 5.79 -6.76
N GLN A 58 -21.90 4.89 -7.74
CA GLN A 58 -20.76 4.03 -8.10
C GLN A 58 -19.56 4.84 -8.61
N VAL A 59 -19.79 5.85 -9.45
CA VAL A 59 -18.74 6.75 -9.94
C VAL A 59 -18.13 7.56 -8.80
N SER A 60 -18.95 8.04 -7.86
CA SER A 60 -18.47 8.75 -6.66
C SER A 60 -17.59 7.86 -5.80
N ARG A 61 -18.00 6.61 -5.54
CA ARG A 61 -17.21 5.65 -4.74
C ARG A 61 -15.87 5.31 -5.40
N VAL A 62 -15.85 5.08 -6.71
CA VAL A 62 -14.60 4.80 -7.45
C VAL A 62 -13.67 6.02 -7.42
N ARG A 63 -14.23 7.22 -7.59
CA ARG A 63 -13.46 8.47 -7.52
C ARG A 63 -12.88 8.70 -6.13
N GLU A 64 -13.68 8.54 -5.08
CA GLU A 64 -13.24 8.67 -3.69
C GLU A 64 -12.12 7.68 -3.37
N MET A 65 -12.25 6.43 -3.79
CA MET A 65 -11.20 5.42 -3.65
C MET A 65 -9.92 5.81 -4.41
N HIS A 66 -10.04 6.28 -5.65
CA HIS A 66 -8.88 6.74 -6.44
C HIS A 66 -8.18 7.93 -5.78
N GLU A 67 -8.93 8.93 -5.30
CA GLU A 67 -8.39 10.08 -4.58
C GLU A 67 -7.72 9.67 -3.27
N LYS A 68 -8.35 8.79 -2.48
CA LYS A 68 -7.80 8.25 -1.22
C LYS A 68 -6.49 7.49 -1.43
N ILE A 69 -6.42 6.62 -2.44
CA ILE A 69 -5.18 5.89 -2.75
C ILE A 69 -4.11 6.87 -3.21
N LYS A 70 -4.46 7.83 -4.07
CA LYS A 70 -3.55 8.87 -4.57
C LYS A 70 -2.96 9.71 -3.44
N GLU A 71 -3.78 10.12 -2.47
CA GLU A 71 -3.34 10.83 -1.27
C GLU A 71 -2.42 9.99 -0.39
N GLY A 72 -2.66 8.67 -0.32
CA GLY A 72 -1.86 7.73 0.48
C GLY A 72 -0.38 7.64 0.09
N PHE A 73 0.00 7.98 -1.15
CA PHE A 73 1.39 7.99 -1.60
C PHE A 73 1.87 9.37 -2.09
N TYR A 74 1.17 10.45 -1.78
CA TYR A 74 1.75 11.77 -1.96
C TYR A 74 2.80 12.03 -0.87
N MET A 75 4.03 12.37 -1.26
CA MET A 75 5.08 12.85 -0.34
C MET A 75 4.75 14.25 0.21
N ASN A 76 3.70 14.34 1.00
CA ASN A 76 3.39 15.53 1.78
C ASN A 76 4.28 15.55 3.05
N PHE A 77 4.23 16.67 3.79
CA PHE A 77 5.00 16.81 5.02
C PHE A 77 4.68 15.70 6.03
N ASN A 78 3.41 15.35 6.20
CA ASN A 78 2.97 14.31 7.13
C ASN A 78 3.57 12.93 6.79
N TYR A 79 3.53 12.55 5.51
CA TYR A 79 4.12 11.30 5.00
C TYR A 79 5.61 11.23 5.33
N ASN A 80 6.35 12.30 5.03
CA ASN A 80 7.79 12.35 5.28
C ASN A 80 8.11 12.30 6.79
N VAL A 81 7.36 13.02 7.63
CA VAL A 81 7.55 13.01 9.09
C VAL A 81 7.25 11.62 9.66
N LEU A 82 6.13 11.00 9.26
CA LEU A 82 5.78 9.65 9.71
C LEU A 82 6.82 8.62 9.26
N LEU A 83 7.30 8.72 8.02
CA LEU A 83 8.36 7.87 7.51
C LEU A 83 9.65 8.02 8.33
N LEU A 84 10.09 9.25 8.59
CA LEU A 84 11.28 9.51 9.39
C LEU A 84 11.14 8.97 10.83
N VAL A 85 10.01 9.22 11.48
CA VAL A 85 9.74 8.71 12.84
C VAL A 85 9.73 7.18 12.83
N ALA A 86 9.06 6.55 11.87
CA ALA A 86 9.05 5.10 11.73
C ALA A 86 10.45 4.54 11.49
N SER A 87 11.27 5.15 10.62
CA SER A 87 12.66 4.73 10.39
C SER A 87 13.52 4.82 11.65
N VAL A 88 13.36 5.88 12.45
CA VAL A 88 14.07 6.03 13.73
C VAL A 88 13.65 4.95 14.72
N LEU A 89 12.34 4.72 14.89
CA LEU A 89 11.84 3.66 15.77
C LEU A 89 12.31 2.28 15.33
N ALA A 90 12.28 1.99 14.02
CA ALA A 90 12.77 0.74 13.46
C ALA A 90 14.26 0.55 13.75
N GLY A 91 15.08 1.59 13.53
CA GLY A 91 16.52 1.50 13.75
C GLY A 91 16.88 1.37 15.23
N LEU A 92 16.22 2.11 16.12
CA LEU A 92 16.40 1.95 17.56
C LEU A 92 15.97 0.57 18.03
N GLY A 93 14.86 0.04 17.51
CA GLY A 93 14.39 -1.30 17.82
C GLY A 93 15.36 -2.39 17.35
N LEU A 94 15.97 -2.23 16.17
CA LEU A 94 17.00 -3.15 15.65
C LEU A 94 18.26 -3.13 16.52
N VAL A 95 18.78 -1.93 16.82
CA VAL A 95 20.00 -1.76 17.63
C VAL A 95 19.81 -2.21 19.08
N SER A 96 18.62 -2.01 19.66
CA SER A 96 18.33 -2.41 21.03
C SER A 96 17.73 -3.82 21.14
N ASN A 97 17.69 -4.59 20.05
CA ASN A 97 17.06 -5.92 19.99
C ASN A 97 15.62 -5.96 20.56
N SER A 98 14.80 -4.94 20.25
CA SER A 98 13.45 -4.76 20.78
C SER A 98 12.38 -4.95 19.70
N ASN A 99 11.84 -6.18 19.61
CA ASN A 99 10.75 -6.51 18.68
C ASN A 99 9.52 -5.60 18.88
N ALA A 100 9.18 -5.23 20.13
CA ALA A 100 8.06 -4.32 20.40
C ALA A 100 8.25 -2.94 19.74
N THR A 101 9.47 -2.40 19.74
CA THR A 101 9.78 -1.11 19.11
C THR A 101 9.76 -1.24 17.59
N ILE A 102 10.25 -2.37 17.06
CA ILE A 102 10.19 -2.68 15.63
C ILE A 102 8.72 -2.78 15.17
N LEU A 103 7.86 -3.49 15.89
CA LEU A 103 6.43 -3.57 15.57
C LEU A 103 5.74 -2.20 15.65
N ALA A 104 6.07 -1.38 16.65
CA ALA A 104 5.53 -0.02 16.75
C ALA A 104 5.89 0.83 15.53
N SER A 105 7.13 0.70 15.01
CA SER A 105 7.55 1.41 13.80
C SER A 105 6.71 1.03 12.57
N MET A 106 6.30 -0.23 12.46
CA MET A 106 5.50 -0.72 11.33
C MET A 106 4.09 -0.14 11.33
N LEU A 107 3.52 0.12 12.53
CA LEU A 107 2.20 0.74 12.68
C LEU A 107 2.18 2.21 12.25
N VAL A 108 3.32 2.91 12.43
CA VAL A 108 3.45 4.33 12.09
C VAL A 108 3.80 4.54 10.61
N SER A 109 4.49 3.58 10.00
CA SER A 109 5.05 3.74 8.65
C SER A 109 3.99 3.88 7.55
N PRO A 110 4.11 4.90 6.68
CA PRO A 110 3.18 5.13 5.58
C PRO A 110 3.54 4.38 4.28
N ILE A 111 4.49 3.43 4.31
CA ILE A 111 4.95 2.66 3.13
C ILE A 111 3.82 1.82 2.49
N MET A 112 2.74 1.53 3.24
CA MET A 112 1.53 0.91 2.68
C MET A 112 0.98 1.69 1.47
N GLY A 113 1.00 3.03 1.50
CA GLY A 113 0.38 3.87 0.47
C GLY A 113 0.94 3.65 -0.93
N PRO A 114 2.27 3.81 -1.16
CA PRO A 114 2.87 3.63 -2.47
C PRO A 114 2.71 2.22 -3.03
N VAL A 115 2.81 1.19 -2.18
CA VAL A 115 2.60 -0.21 -2.57
C VAL A 115 1.18 -0.45 -3.07
N ILE A 116 0.17 0.10 -2.38
CA ILE A 116 -1.22 0.05 -2.82
C ILE A 116 -1.42 0.86 -4.10
N GLY A 117 -0.79 2.02 -4.21
CA GLY A 117 -0.82 2.87 -5.40
C GLY A 117 -0.26 2.16 -6.64
N LEU A 118 0.82 1.39 -6.48
CA LEU A 118 1.39 0.53 -7.51
C LEU A 118 0.38 -0.53 -7.95
N ALA A 119 -0.15 -1.30 -7.01
CA ALA A 119 -1.07 -2.39 -7.32
C ALA A 119 -2.37 -1.89 -7.98
N TYR A 120 -3.03 -0.92 -7.36
CA TYR A 120 -4.26 -0.33 -7.89
C TYR A 120 -4.03 0.35 -9.25
N GLY A 121 -2.97 1.17 -9.38
CA GLY A 121 -2.61 1.84 -10.62
C GLY A 121 -2.38 0.84 -11.77
N THR A 122 -1.74 -0.30 -11.49
CA THR A 122 -1.56 -1.35 -12.50
C THR A 122 -2.85 -2.04 -12.90
N THR A 123 -3.76 -2.26 -11.95
CA THR A 123 -5.07 -2.88 -12.22
C THR A 123 -5.89 -2.01 -13.16
N ILE A 124 -5.98 -0.70 -12.89
CA ILE A 124 -6.73 0.23 -13.75
C ILE A 124 -5.96 0.70 -14.99
N ARG A 125 -4.72 0.22 -15.19
CA ARG A 125 -3.80 0.63 -16.26
C ARG A 125 -3.48 2.13 -16.29
N ASP A 126 -3.51 2.80 -15.14
CA ASP A 126 -3.05 4.18 -15.00
C ASP A 126 -1.53 4.22 -14.82
N TRP A 127 -0.81 4.28 -15.94
CA TRP A 127 0.65 4.32 -15.94
C TRP A 127 1.24 5.58 -15.32
N ALA A 128 0.49 6.70 -15.27
CA ALA A 128 0.95 7.91 -14.62
C ALA A 128 0.97 7.72 -13.10
N MET A 129 -0.07 7.08 -12.56
CA MET A 129 -0.16 6.69 -11.16
C MET A 129 0.90 5.66 -10.78
N VAL A 130 1.09 4.60 -11.58
CA VAL A 130 2.12 3.57 -11.34
C VAL A 130 3.52 4.19 -11.26
N LYS A 131 3.88 5.05 -12.21
CA LYS A 131 5.19 5.71 -12.21
C LYS A 131 5.38 6.57 -10.96
N ARG A 132 4.36 7.33 -10.56
CA ARG A 132 4.44 8.15 -9.33
C ARG A 132 4.59 7.30 -8.09
N ALA A 133 3.77 6.26 -7.94
CA ALA A 133 3.84 5.35 -6.80
C ALA A 133 5.20 4.64 -6.73
N MET A 134 5.76 4.22 -7.87
CA MET A 134 7.11 3.63 -7.95
C MET A 134 8.21 4.60 -7.50
N VAL A 135 8.15 5.86 -7.95
CA VAL A 135 9.12 6.89 -7.55
C VAL A 135 9.02 7.17 -6.06
N VAL A 136 7.79 7.23 -5.52
CA VAL A 136 7.59 7.47 -4.09
C VAL A 136 8.08 6.29 -3.28
N GLU A 137 7.75 5.06 -3.66
CA GLU A 137 8.24 3.85 -2.99
C GLU A 137 9.77 3.82 -2.96
N PHE A 138 10.41 4.02 -4.11
CA PHE A 138 11.86 4.04 -4.20
C PHE A 138 12.50 5.12 -3.32
N ALA A 139 11.94 6.34 -3.33
CA ALA A 139 12.43 7.42 -2.49
C ALA A 139 12.20 7.13 -0.99
N SER A 140 11.08 6.52 -0.61
CA SER A 140 10.81 6.10 0.76
C SER A 140 11.81 5.06 1.24
N LEU A 141 12.17 4.07 0.41
CA LEU A 141 13.21 3.09 0.71
C LEU A 141 14.57 3.75 0.89
N VAL A 142 14.93 4.68 -0.01
CA VAL A 142 16.19 5.42 0.11
C VAL A 142 16.24 6.20 1.43
N ILE A 143 15.14 6.87 1.81
CA ILE A 143 15.05 7.57 3.10
C ILE A 143 15.24 6.57 4.26
N CYS A 144 14.58 5.41 4.22
CA CYS A 144 14.72 4.39 5.27
C CYS A 144 16.16 3.87 5.39
N ILE A 145 16.82 3.59 4.27
CA ILE A 145 18.21 3.15 4.22
C ILE A 145 19.14 4.23 4.75
N VAL A 146 18.94 5.49 4.34
CA VAL A 146 19.75 6.63 4.82
C VAL A 146 19.56 6.83 6.32
N MET A 147 18.33 6.76 6.83
CA MET A 147 18.06 6.87 8.26
C MET A 147 18.67 5.70 9.04
N GLY A 148 18.59 4.47 8.51
CA GLY A 148 19.29 3.32 9.07
C GLY A 148 20.80 3.54 9.14
N ALA A 149 21.41 4.06 8.06
CA ALA A 149 22.83 4.38 8.04
C ALA A 149 23.19 5.49 9.05
N LEU A 150 22.37 6.53 9.18
CA LEU A 150 22.59 7.58 10.19
C LEU A 150 22.54 7.02 11.61
N ILE A 151 21.57 6.15 11.91
CA ILE A 151 21.48 5.47 13.20
C ILE A 151 22.72 4.61 13.40
N GLY A 152 23.09 3.80 12.40
CA GLY A 152 24.30 2.99 12.39
C GLY A 152 25.57 3.80 12.69
N LEU A 153 25.67 5.01 12.14
CA LEU A 153 26.81 5.91 12.35
C LEU A 153 26.84 6.52 13.75
N VAL A 154 25.67 6.81 14.32
CA VAL A 154 25.54 7.37 15.67
C VAL A 154 25.76 6.30 16.74
N THR A 155 25.27 5.07 16.52
CA THR A 155 25.35 3.98 17.50
C THR A 155 26.60 3.11 17.33
N GLY A 156 27.20 3.06 16.13
CA GLY A 156 28.43 2.33 15.84
C GLY A 156 29.66 2.66 16.72
N PRO A 157 29.88 3.92 17.17
CA PRO A 157 30.98 4.23 18.11
C PRO A 157 30.60 4.06 19.59
N THR A 158 29.40 3.58 19.90
CA THR A 158 28.91 3.43 21.29
C THR A 158 28.93 1.96 21.69
N SER A 159 28.88 1.67 23.00
CA SER A 159 28.84 0.29 23.50
C SER A 159 27.62 -0.54 23.05
N LEU A 160 26.66 0.09 22.37
CA LEU A 160 25.53 -0.61 21.74
C LEU A 160 25.96 -1.45 20.53
N SER A 161 27.10 -1.14 19.89
CA SER A 161 27.60 -1.90 18.75
C SER A 161 28.38 -3.15 19.11
N ASP A 162 28.73 -3.34 20.39
CA ASP A 162 29.56 -4.46 20.85
C ASP A 162 28.88 -5.82 20.61
N ASP A 163 27.55 -5.84 20.66
CA ASP A 163 26.71 -7.03 20.44
C ASP A 163 26.11 -7.09 19.01
N TRP A 164 26.66 -6.35 18.06
CA TRP A 164 26.19 -6.40 16.67
C TRP A 164 26.77 -7.58 15.90
N PRO A 165 26.01 -8.17 14.95
CA PRO A 165 24.60 -7.90 14.66
C PRO A 165 23.67 -8.48 15.74
N THR A 166 22.62 -7.75 16.10
CA THR A 166 21.61 -8.26 17.04
C THR A 166 20.77 -9.37 16.37
N PRO A 167 20.11 -10.27 17.14
CA PRO A 167 19.22 -11.29 16.57
C PRO A 167 18.14 -10.74 15.63
N GLU A 168 17.59 -9.56 15.94
CA GLU A 168 16.64 -8.89 15.05
C GLU A 168 17.28 -8.41 13.74
N MET A 169 18.52 -7.91 13.77
CA MET A 169 19.27 -7.51 12.58
C MET A 169 19.64 -8.72 11.71
N GLU A 170 20.08 -9.80 12.35
CA GLU A 170 20.45 -11.05 11.71
C GLU A 170 19.26 -11.69 11.00
N SER A 171 18.10 -11.74 11.66
CA SER A 171 16.88 -12.30 11.07
C SER A 171 16.48 -11.61 9.75
N ARG A 172 16.88 -10.34 9.57
CA ARG A 172 16.55 -9.50 8.41
C ARG A 172 17.64 -9.49 7.34
N GLY A 173 18.70 -10.27 7.48
CA GLY A 173 19.75 -10.43 6.48
C GLY A 173 20.22 -11.86 6.28
N ASP A 174 19.45 -12.85 6.76
CA ASP A 174 19.68 -14.27 6.51
C ASP A 174 18.89 -14.77 5.27
N VAL A 175 19.52 -15.66 4.51
CA VAL A 175 18.94 -16.34 3.33
C VAL A 175 17.75 -17.21 3.70
N ILE A 176 17.74 -17.83 4.89
CA ILE A 176 16.62 -18.68 5.31
C ILE A 176 15.37 -17.80 5.49
N ASN A 177 15.54 -16.62 6.09
CA ASN A 177 14.46 -15.67 6.28
C ASN A 177 13.99 -15.01 4.98
N LEU A 178 14.83 -14.93 3.94
CA LEU A 178 14.38 -14.57 2.59
C LEU A 178 13.36 -15.58 2.04
N TYR A 179 13.58 -16.88 2.22
CA TYR A 179 12.63 -17.91 1.79
C TYR A 179 11.31 -17.83 2.56
N VAL A 180 11.34 -17.50 3.85
CA VAL A 180 10.15 -17.31 4.68
C VAL A 180 9.43 -16.00 4.34
N ALA A 181 10.17 -14.93 4.03
CA ALA A 181 9.61 -13.63 3.66
C ALA A 181 8.81 -13.69 2.35
N CYS A 182 9.22 -14.53 1.39
CA CYS A 182 8.56 -14.66 0.10
C CYS A 182 7.06 -15.03 0.22
N PRO A 183 6.65 -16.12 0.89
CA PRO A 183 5.24 -16.42 1.15
C PRO A 183 4.51 -15.32 1.91
N VAL A 184 5.13 -14.73 2.94
CA VAL A 184 4.51 -13.66 3.74
C VAL A 184 4.20 -12.45 2.86
N ALA A 185 5.12 -12.03 2.01
CA ALA A 185 4.92 -10.93 1.06
C ALA A 185 3.83 -11.27 0.03
N PHE A 186 3.84 -12.50 -0.49
CA PHE A 186 2.81 -12.96 -1.43
C PHE A 186 1.40 -12.86 -0.82
N PHE A 187 1.17 -13.43 0.37
CA PHE A 187 -0.13 -13.37 1.03
C PHE A 187 -0.51 -11.95 1.49
N SER A 188 0.48 -11.13 1.88
CA SER A 188 0.24 -9.71 2.21
C SER A 188 -0.32 -8.94 1.01
N GLY A 189 0.21 -9.18 -0.20
CA GLY A 189 -0.33 -8.55 -1.41
C GLY A 189 -1.71 -9.08 -1.83
N LEU A 190 -2.05 -10.34 -1.56
CA LEU A 190 -3.45 -10.81 -1.69
C LEU A 190 -4.39 -10.04 -0.75
N GLY A 191 -3.92 -9.75 0.47
CA GLY A 191 -4.62 -8.93 1.44
C GLY A 191 -4.92 -7.51 0.93
N VAL A 192 -4.03 -6.91 0.14
CA VAL A 192 -4.20 -5.55 -0.40
C VAL A 192 -5.52 -5.39 -1.16
N ALA A 193 -5.81 -6.29 -2.09
CA ALA A 193 -7.03 -6.21 -2.90
C ALA A 193 -8.30 -6.55 -2.11
N VAL A 194 -8.18 -7.25 -0.97
CA VAL A 194 -9.28 -7.40 -0.01
C VAL A 194 -9.50 -6.10 0.75
N SER A 195 -8.40 -5.49 1.21
CA SER A 195 -8.41 -4.28 2.03
C SER A 195 -8.93 -3.02 1.36
N LEU A 196 -8.83 -2.94 0.03
CA LEU A 196 -9.40 -1.83 -0.73
C LEU A 196 -10.93 -1.92 -0.89
N LEU A 197 -11.51 -3.09 -0.60
CA LEU A 197 -12.95 -3.34 -0.78
C LEU A 197 -13.71 -3.48 0.53
N ASP A 198 -12.99 -3.66 1.65
CA ASP A 198 -13.56 -3.73 3.00
C ASP A 198 -12.83 -2.76 3.93
N ASP A 199 -13.57 -1.77 4.43
CA ASP A 199 -13.03 -0.66 5.24
C ASP A 199 -12.25 -1.11 6.49
N ASN A 200 -12.64 -2.24 7.08
CA ASN A 200 -12.05 -2.76 8.32
C ASN A 200 -10.72 -3.51 8.15
N THR A 201 -10.33 -3.89 6.93
CA THR A 201 -9.15 -4.75 6.70
C THR A 201 -7.90 -3.98 6.23
N SER A 202 -8.05 -2.67 5.99
CA SER A 202 -6.98 -1.76 5.58
C SER A 202 -5.83 -1.68 6.59
N SER A 203 -6.13 -1.53 7.89
CA SER A 203 -5.08 -1.38 8.90
C SER A 203 -4.20 -2.63 9.03
N LEU A 204 -4.80 -3.82 9.14
CA LEU A 204 -4.08 -5.08 9.33
C LEU A 204 -3.12 -5.39 8.17
N VAL A 205 -3.59 -5.19 6.94
CA VAL A 205 -2.78 -5.39 5.73
C VAL A 205 -1.65 -4.36 5.67
N GLY A 206 -1.91 -3.12 6.10
CA GLY A 206 -0.88 -2.09 6.22
C GLY A 206 0.27 -2.47 7.13
N VAL A 207 -0.03 -3.07 8.30
CA VAL A 207 1.01 -3.57 9.21
C VAL A 207 1.85 -4.65 8.54
N ALA A 208 1.22 -5.60 7.84
CA ALA A 208 1.94 -6.69 7.17
C ALA A 208 2.88 -6.17 6.07
N ILE A 209 2.44 -5.19 5.27
CA ILE A 209 3.29 -4.56 4.24
C ILE A 209 4.45 -3.80 4.89
N SER A 210 4.18 -2.96 5.88
CA SER A 210 5.22 -2.24 6.61
C SER A 210 6.22 -3.20 7.27
N ALA A 211 5.75 -4.31 7.83
CA ALA A 211 6.59 -5.32 8.46
C ALA A 211 7.58 -5.95 7.49
N SER A 212 7.16 -6.15 6.23
CA SER A 212 7.97 -6.72 5.17
C SER A 212 8.95 -5.74 4.53
N LEU A 213 8.75 -4.42 4.66
CA LEU A 213 9.51 -3.42 3.90
C LEU A 213 10.36 -2.48 4.75
N LEU A 214 9.78 -1.89 5.81
CA LEU A 214 10.45 -0.87 6.60
C LEU A 214 11.67 -1.43 7.36
N PRO A 215 11.55 -2.49 8.19
CA PRO A 215 12.70 -2.97 8.96
C PRO A 215 13.85 -3.51 8.08
N PRO A 216 13.63 -4.29 7.01
CA PRO A 216 14.71 -4.71 6.12
C PRO A 216 15.43 -3.53 5.44
N ALA A 217 14.69 -2.49 5.04
CA ALA A 217 15.29 -1.29 4.46
C ALA A 217 16.15 -0.51 5.47
N VAL A 218 15.69 -0.37 6.72
CA VAL A 218 16.47 0.29 7.77
C VAL A 218 17.67 -0.56 8.19
N ASN A 219 17.48 -1.88 8.32
CA ASN A 219 18.54 -2.84 8.66
C ASN A 219 19.67 -2.81 7.63
N THR A 220 19.32 -2.76 6.34
CA THR A 220 20.29 -2.55 5.25
C THR A 220 21.21 -1.37 5.55
N GLY A 221 20.64 -0.21 5.91
CA GLY A 221 21.42 1.00 6.18
C GLY A 221 22.39 0.82 7.34
N ILE A 222 21.93 0.22 8.44
CA ILE A 222 22.75 -0.05 9.64
C ILE A 222 23.89 -1.01 9.30
N ILE A 223 23.59 -2.12 8.64
CA ILE A 223 24.56 -3.18 8.30
C ILE A 223 25.65 -2.66 7.34
N TRP A 224 25.30 -1.81 6.37
CA TRP A 224 26.32 -1.20 5.49
C TRP A 224 27.27 -0.28 6.25
N VAL A 225 26.80 0.40 7.29
CA VAL A 225 27.67 1.21 8.15
C VAL A 225 28.51 0.34 9.07
N ALA A 226 27.93 -0.72 9.65
CA ALA A 226 28.67 -1.71 10.43
C ALA A 226 29.82 -2.32 9.60
N TYR A 227 29.55 -2.70 8.34
CA TYR A 227 30.58 -3.14 7.39
C TYR A 227 31.74 -2.15 7.24
N ILE A 228 31.45 -0.84 7.14
CA ILE A 228 32.48 0.20 6.99
C ILE A 228 33.34 0.32 8.24
N PHE A 229 32.73 0.23 9.43
CA PHE A 229 33.44 0.27 10.71
C PHE A 229 34.33 -0.96 10.88
N THR A 230 33.78 -2.16 10.69
CA THR A 230 34.52 -3.43 10.83
C THR A 230 35.69 -3.50 9.85
N ARG A 231 35.50 -3.02 8.62
CA ARG A 231 36.57 -2.90 7.60
C ARG A 231 37.69 -1.92 7.98
N HIS A 232 37.41 -0.89 8.78
CA HIS A 232 38.43 0.08 9.20
C HIS A 232 39.13 -0.33 10.51
N SER A 233 38.52 -1.18 11.32
CA SER A 233 39.06 -1.66 12.59
C SER A 233 40.01 -2.86 12.47
N ASP A 234 40.68 -3.05 11.33
CA ASP A 234 41.66 -4.10 10.97
C ASP A 234 42.86 -4.28 11.95
N VAL A 235 42.81 -3.77 13.18
CA VAL A 235 43.87 -3.91 14.20
C VAL A 235 43.69 -5.15 15.10
N LEU A 236 42.51 -5.79 15.13
CA LEU A 236 42.29 -7.03 15.90
C LEU A 236 41.39 -8.02 15.15
N VAL A 237 41.82 -8.43 13.95
CA VAL A 237 41.29 -9.62 13.30
C VAL A 237 41.87 -10.83 14.03
N LEU A 238 41.04 -11.55 14.79
CA LEU A 238 41.36 -12.93 15.17
C LEU A 238 41.62 -13.69 13.87
N THR A 239 42.70 -14.46 13.78
CA THR A 239 42.94 -15.28 12.58
C THR A 239 41.73 -16.19 12.34
N GLU A 240 41.46 -16.59 11.08
CA GLU A 240 40.33 -17.49 10.76
C GLU A 240 40.31 -18.73 11.69
N GLU A 241 41.51 -19.21 12.07
CA GLU A 241 41.71 -20.31 13.03
C GLU A 241 41.24 -19.96 14.46
N GLU A 242 41.48 -18.75 14.95
CA GLU A 242 41.03 -18.27 16.27
C GLU A 242 39.51 -18.03 16.32
N ALA A 243 38.92 -17.56 15.20
CA ALA A 243 37.47 -17.39 15.06
C ALA A 243 36.74 -18.76 15.04
N GLU A 244 37.28 -19.74 14.30
CA GLU A 244 36.71 -21.09 14.23
C GLU A 244 36.82 -21.84 15.58
N ILE A 245 37.93 -21.67 16.29
CA ILE A 245 38.09 -22.20 17.65
C ILE A 245 37.07 -21.57 18.59
N ARG A 246 36.87 -20.24 18.53
CA ARG A 246 35.94 -19.53 19.41
C ARG A 246 34.47 -19.87 19.12
N ASN A 247 34.10 -20.01 17.85
CA ASN A 247 32.74 -20.42 17.43
C ASN A 247 32.41 -21.85 17.87
N ASN A 248 33.41 -22.72 18.02
CA ASN A 248 33.24 -24.08 18.54
C ASN A 248 33.21 -24.16 20.08
N ILE A 249 33.40 -23.05 20.81
CA ILE A 249 33.24 -23.04 22.27
C ILE A 249 31.77 -22.76 22.61
N PRO A 250 31.04 -23.74 23.18
CA PRO A 250 29.65 -23.54 23.55
C PRO A 250 29.51 -22.42 24.58
N GLY A 251 28.78 -21.36 24.23
CA GLY A 251 28.54 -20.18 25.08
C GLY A 251 29.22 -18.89 24.60
N TYR A 252 30.13 -18.95 23.62
CA TYR A 252 30.58 -17.78 22.88
C TYR A 252 29.73 -17.66 21.59
N GLY A 253 29.13 -16.49 21.35
CA GLY A 253 28.36 -16.22 20.12
C GLY A 253 29.24 -16.22 18.87
N GLU A 254 28.61 -16.38 17.69
CA GLU A 254 29.31 -16.37 16.41
C GLU A 254 30.09 -15.06 16.23
N VAL A 255 31.36 -15.19 15.84
CA VAL A 255 32.21 -14.06 15.45
C VAL A 255 31.90 -13.72 14.00
N TYR A 256 31.28 -12.55 13.77
CA TYR A 256 30.97 -12.05 12.43
C TYR A 256 32.14 -11.26 11.86
N ASP A 257 32.60 -11.63 10.67
CA ASP A 257 33.64 -10.92 9.93
C ASP A 257 33.03 -9.86 8.98
N TYR A 258 33.88 -9.00 8.40
CA TYR A 258 33.45 -7.98 7.44
C TYR A 258 32.73 -8.58 6.23
N ASP A 259 33.07 -9.80 5.81
CA ASP A 259 32.39 -10.48 4.71
C ASP A 259 30.98 -10.93 5.09
N ASP A 260 30.71 -11.23 6.36
CA ASP A 260 29.37 -11.57 6.85
C ASP A 260 28.46 -10.35 6.83
N TYR A 261 28.94 -9.21 7.34
CA TYR A 261 28.19 -7.95 7.25
C TYR A 261 27.90 -7.55 5.81
N ARG A 262 28.85 -7.77 4.89
CA ARG A 262 28.65 -7.51 3.46
C ARG A 262 27.58 -8.42 2.86
N GLN A 263 27.59 -9.71 3.19
CA GLN A 263 26.57 -10.66 2.72
C GLN A 263 25.20 -10.31 3.29
N MET A 264 25.13 -10.04 4.59
CA MET A 264 23.89 -9.68 5.29
C MET A 264 23.25 -8.42 4.69
N GLY A 265 24.05 -7.39 4.38
CA GLY A 265 23.56 -6.17 3.73
C GLY A 265 22.99 -6.42 2.34
N ARG A 266 23.60 -7.32 1.55
CA ARG A 266 23.10 -7.70 0.22
C ARG A 266 21.79 -8.48 0.31
N ILE A 267 21.69 -9.40 1.26
CA ILE A 267 20.49 -10.21 1.48
C ILE A 267 19.34 -9.31 1.95
N SER A 268 19.58 -8.38 2.87
CA SER A 268 18.55 -7.48 3.39
C SER A 268 17.92 -6.58 2.31
N ILE A 269 18.74 -6.05 1.39
CA ILE A 269 18.23 -5.37 0.18
C ILE A 269 17.44 -6.33 -0.69
N GLY A 270 17.96 -7.54 -0.90
CA GLY A 270 17.29 -8.58 -1.67
C GLY A 270 15.88 -8.90 -1.13
N ILE A 271 15.73 -9.04 0.19
CA ILE A 271 14.46 -9.24 0.87
C ILE A 271 13.51 -8.09 0.58
N THR A 272 13.99 -6.85 0.73
CA THR A 272 13.18 -5.65 0.49
C THR A 272 12.64 -5.61 -0.94
N VAL A 273 13.51 -5.81 -1.94
CA VAL A 273 13.14 -5.78 -3.35
C VAL A 273 12.21 -6.95 -3.71
N ALA A 274 12.52 -8.16 -3.23
CA ALA A 274 11.68 -9.33 -3.45
C ALA A 274 10.28 -9.14 -2.88
N ASN A 275 10.18 -8.57 -1.68
CA ASN A 275 8.89 -8.31 -1.03
C ASN A 275 8.04 -7.33 -1.83
N ILE A 276 8.61 -6.23 -2.34
CA ILE A 276 7.88 -5.26 -3.18
C ILE A 276 7.34 -5.93 -4.44
N ILE A 277 8.19 -6.69 -5.14
CA ILE A 277 7.81 -7.37 -6.38
C ILE A 277 6.70 -8.40 -6.11
N LEU A 278 6.83 -9.20 -5.04
CA LEU A 278 5.85 -10.21 -4.69
C LEU A 278 4.52 -9.62 -4.26
N ILE A 279 4.52 -8.58 -3.43
CA ILE A 279 3.30 -7.87 -3.03
C ILE A 279 2.61 -7.27 -4.25
N TRP A 280 3.38 -6.67 -5.17
CA TRP A 280 2.83 -6.10 -6.39
C TRP A 280 2.18 -7.17 -7.28
N ILE A 281 2.89 -8.27 -7.58
CA ILE A 281 2.39 -9.36 -8.42
C ILE A 281 1.16 -10.04 -7.79
N SER A 282 1.22 -10.36 -6.49
CA SER A 282 0.11 -11.05 -5.83
C SER A 282 -1.13 -10.16 -5.71
N SER A 283 -0.94 -8.87 -5.44
CA SER A 283 -2.04 -7.91 -5.44
C SER A 283 -2.71 -7.80 -6.82
N MET A 284 -1.92 -7.72 -7.90
CA MET A 284 -2.46 -7.76 -9.27
C MET A 284 -3.26 -9.04 -9.54
N LEU A 285 -2.76 -10.20 -9.11
CA LEU A 285 -3.45 -11.48 -9.26
C LEU A 285 -4.80 -11.47 -8.55
N MET A 286 -4.87 -10.94 -7.33
CA MET A 286 -6.12 -10.86 -6.57
C MET A 286 -7.14 -9.89 -7.20
N PHE A 287 -6.68 -8.76 -7.73
CA PHE A 287 -7.56 -7.86 -8.49
C PHE A 287 -8.15 -8.55 -9.72
N ARG A 288 -7.34 -9.29 -10.49
CA ARG A 288 -7.81 -10.07 -11.64
C ARG A 288 -8.82 -11.14 -11.25
N MET A 289 -8.60 -11.83 -10.13
CA MET A 289 -9.56 -12.83 -9.64
C MET A 289 -10.92 -12.21 -9.33
N LYS A 290 -10.95 -11.02 -8.72
CA LYS A 290 -12.20 -10.32 -8.41
C LYS A 290 -12.92 -9.78 -9.65
N GLU A 291 -12.20 -9.41 -10.71
CA GLU A 291 -12.81 -9.06 -12.01
C GLU A 291 -13.52 -10.27 -12.64
N VAL A 292 -12.97 -11.49 -12.49
CA VAL A 292 -13.48 -12.72 -13.11
C VAL A 292 -14.57 -13.41 -12.28
N LEU A 293 -14.56 -13.22 -10.95
CA LEU A 293 -15.53 -13.79 -10.03
C LEU A 293 -16.27 -12.65 -9.30
N PRO A 294 -17.34 -12.08 -9.86
CA PRO A 294 -18.17 -11.13 -9.13
C PRO A 294 -18.80 -11.84 -7.94
N ILE A 295 -18.28 -11.57 -6.74
CA ILE A 295 -18.85 -12.06 -5.50
C ILE A 295 -20.12 -11.26 -5.26
N GLU A 296 -21.29 -11.89 -5.43
CA GLU A 296 -22.57 -11.31 -4.99
C GLU A 296 -22.47 -11.03 -3.48
N LYS A 297 -22.33 -9.75 -3.09
CA LYS A 297 -22.53 -9.34 -1.70
C LYS A 297 -24.01 -9.55 -1.38
N LYS A 298 -24.34 -10.66 -0.69
CA LYS A 298 -25.65 -10.83 -0.04
C LYS A 298 -25.79 -9.71 0.99
N VAL A 299 -26.57 -8.68 0.64
CA VAL A 299 -27.02 -7.67 1.59
C VAL A 299 -27.81 -8.41 2.67
N ARG A 300 -27.30 -8.45 3.90
CA ARG A 300 -28.10 -8.85 5.06
C ARG A 300 -29.02 -7.67 5.38
N SER A 301 -30.31 -7.87 5.12
CA SER A 301 -31.44 -7.06 5.59
C SER A 301 -31.47 -6.97 7.11
#